data_AF-A0A7L3CZ20-F1
#
_entry.id   AF-A0A7L3CZ20-F1
#
_cell.length_a   1.000
_cell.length_b   1.000
_cell.length_c   1.000
_cell.angle_alpha   90.00
_cell.angle_beta   90.00
_cell.angle_gamma   90.00
#
_symmetry.space_group_name_H-M   'P 1'
#
loop_
_entity.id
_entity.type
_entity.pdbx_description
1 polymer ?
#
loop_
_entity_poly.entity_id
_entity_poly.type
_entity_poly.pdbx_seq_one_letter_code
_entity_poly.pdbx_strand_id
1 'polypeptide(L)'
;LRPFIPEKDSQHFENFLETIGVKDGRGIITDSFGRYRRTLSTTSNSTTNGNGAAGSSDDQSVPSEEDEWDRMISHISNDIEALGCSMDRD
;
A
#
# COMPACT_ATOMS: atom_id res chain seq x y z
N LEU A 1 -5.12 -5.92 -8.81
CA LEU A 1 -4.08 -6.98 -8.84
C LEU A 1 -3.87 -7.58 -10.22
N ARG A 2 -4.90 -7.72 -11.07
CA ARG A 2 -4.77 -8.32 -12.43
C ARG A 2 -3.55 -7.88 -13.26
N PRO A 3 -3.15 -6.59 -13.30
CA PRO A 3 -1.97 -6.16 -14.07
C PRO A 3 -0.62 -6.73 -13.58
N PHE A 4 -0.55 -7.25 -12.36
CA PHE A 4 0.66 -7.80 -11.73
C PHE A 4 0.68 -9.34 -11.70
N ILE A 5 -0.33 -9.99 -12.27
CA ILE A 5 -0.41 -11.46 -12.32
C ILE A 5 0.21 -11.95 -13.63
N PRO A 6 1.16 -12.91 -13.60
CA PRO A 6 1.75 -13.49 -14.81
C PRO A 6 0.71 -14.08 -15.76
N GLU A 7 0.99 -14.05 -17.07
CA GLU A 7 0.02 -14.49 -18.07
C GLU A 7 -0.33 -15.99 -17.94
N LYS A 8 0.65 -16.82 -17.53
CA LYS A 8 0.45 -18.25 -17.23
C LYS A 8 -0.60 -18.49 -16.13
N ASP A 9 -0.73 -17.57 -15.18
CA ASP A 9 -1.61 -17.67 -14.03
C ASP A 9 -2.90 -16.87 -14.22
N SER A 10 -3.01 -16.11 -15.32
CA SER A 10 -4.13 -15.21 -15.61
C SER A 10 -5.49 -15.91 -15.55
N GLN A 11 -5.62 -17.05 -16.23
CA GLN A 11 -6.89 -17.79 -16.29
C GLN A 11 -7.31 -18.32 -14.92
N HIS A 12 -6.36 -18.81 -14.12
CA HIS A 12 -6.63 -19.28 -12.76
C HIS A 12 -7.08 -18.12 -11.86
N PHE A 13 -6.43 -16.97 -11.99
CA PHE A 13 -6.79 -15.76 -11.27
C PHE A 13 -8.20 -15.27 -11.64
N GLU A 14 -8.54 -15.23 -12.94
CA GLU A 14 -9.89 -14.84 -13.38
C GLU A 14 -10.97 -15.81 -12.89
N ASN A 15 -10.70 -17.13 -12.89
CA ASN A 15 -11.61 -18.12 -12.33
C ASN A 15 -11.78 -17.96 -10.82
N PHE A 16 -10.73 -17.58 -10.10
CA PHE A 16 -10.81 -17.25 -8.69
C PHE A 16 -11.71 -16.03 -8.46
N LEU A 17 -11.54 -14.95 -9.23
CA LEU A 17 -12.40 -13.76 -9.15
C LEU A 17 -13.87 -14.07 -9.46
N GLU A 18 -14.12 -15.00 -10.37
CA GLU A 18 -15.46 -15.50 -10.68
C GLU A 18 -16.04 -16.30 -9.51
N THR A 19 -15.24 -17.17 -8.90
CA THR A 19 -15.64 -18.02 -7.77
C THR A 19 -16.02 -17.19 -6.54
N ILE A 20 -15.28 -16.12 -6.26
CA ILE A 20 -15.60 -15.18 -5.17
C ILE A 20 -16.64 -14.12 -5.58
N GLY A 21 -17.13 -14.17 -6.82
CA GLY A 21 -18.20 -13.31 -7.34
C GLY A 21 -17.81 -11.87 -7.66
N VAL A 22 -16.52 -11.51 -7.64
CA VAL A 22 -16.07 -10.11 -7.82
C VAL A 22 -15.80 -9.72 -9.28
N LYS A 23 -15.69 -10.69 -10.19
CA LYS A 23 -15.35 -10.49 -11.62
C LYS A 23 -16.35 -9.61 -12.38
N ASP A 24 -17.65 -9.78 -12.13
CA ASP A 24 -18.72 -9.07 -12.85
C ASP A 24 -19.26 -7.83 -12.12
N GLY A 25 -18.57 -7.37 -11.06
CA GLY A 25 -19.07 -6.28 -10.21
C GLY A 25 -20.28 -6.65 -9.35
N ARG A 26 -20.57 -7.96 -9.20
CA ARG A 26 -21.66 -8.50 -8.35
C ARG A 26 -21.21 -8.86 -6.92
N GLY A 27 -19.91 -8.93 -6.66
CA GLY A 27 -19.33 -9.23 -5.35
C GLY A 27 -18.80 -7.97 -4.68
N ILE A 28 -19.30 -7.66 -3.47
CA ILE A 28 -18.86 -6.64 -2.49
C ILE A 28 -18.21 -5.34 -3.04
N ILE A 29 -18.64 -4.84 -4.20
CA ILE A 29 -18.48 -3.43 -4.59
C ILE A 29 -19.83 -2.72 -4.44
N THR A 30 -20.63 -3.13 -3.47
CA THR A 30 -21.68 -2.26 -2.97
C THR A 30 -20.99 -1.34 -1.96
N ASP A 31 -20.94 -0.06 -2.30
CA ASP A 31 -21.04 1.09 -1.41
C ASP A 31 -22.07 0.81 -0.29
N SER A 32 -21.71 -0.06 0.64
CA SER A 32 -22.59 -0.56 1.68
C SER A 32 -22.45 0.39 2.85
N PHE A 33 -23.21 1.49 2.75
CA PHE A 33 -23.81 2.19 3.88
C PHE A 33 -22.91 2.38 5.10
N GLY A 34 -21.90 3.23 4.95
CA GLY A 34 -21.08 3.62 6.10
C GLY A 34 -19.97 4.58 5.75
N ARG A 35 -20.21 5.58 4.89
CA ARG A 35 -19.34 6.76 4.88
C ARG A 35 -19.41 7.37 6.28
N TYR A 36 -18.49 7.01 7.17
CA TYR A 36 -18.28 7.73 8.41
C TYR A 36 -18.11 9.20 8.01
N ARG A 37 -19.11 10.05 8.32
CA ARG A 37 -18.99 11.49 8.12
C ARG A 37 -17.81 11.92 8.98
N ARG A 38 -16.67 12.20 8.35
CA ARG A 38 -15.57 12.92 8.99
C ARG A 38 -16.16 14.26 9.41
N THR A 39 -16.55 14.39 10.68
CA THR A 39 -16.92 15.69 11.24
C THR A 39 -15.69 16.56 11.08
N LEU A 40 -15.87 17.68 10.38
CA LEU A 40 -14.84 18.68 10.20
C LEU A 40 -14.52 19.26 11.58
N SER A 41 -13.49 18.75 12.25
CA SER A 41 -13.01 19.31 13.50
C SER A 41 -12.27 20.61 13.18
N THR A 42 -12.96 21.74 13.32
CA THR A 42 -12.33 23.05 13.47
C THR A 42 -11.69 23.13 14.85
N THR A 43 -10.40 22.81 14.94
CA THR A 43 -9.56 23.20 16.08
C THR A 43 -8.29 23.85 15.56
N SER A 44 -8.44 25.15 15.35
CA SER A 44 -7.53 26.25 15.68
C SER A 44 -6.01 26.04 15.52
N ASN A 45 -5.45 26.84 14.61
CA ASN A 45 -4.11 27.43 14.75
C ASN A 45 -3.97 28.10 16.13
N SER A 46 -2.93 27.76 16.90
CA SER A 46 -2.16 28.75 17.67
C SER A 46 -0.88 28.16 18.30
N THR A 47 0.27 28.69 17.87
CA THR A 47 1.49 29.08 18.63
C THR A 47 2.15 28.06 19.58
N THR A 48 3.47 27.84 19.57
CA THR A 48 4.48 28.86 19.86
C THR A 48 5.90 28.37 19.50
N ASN A 49 6.70 29.32 19.01
CA ASN A 49 8.14 29.25 18.82
C ASN A 49 8.88 28.94 20.14
N GLY A 50 9.98 28.19 20.08
CA GLY A 50 10.84 27.89 21.22
C GLY A 50 12.18 27.29 20.81
N ASN A 51 13.14 28.13 20.43
CA ASN A 51 14.56 27.80 20.34
C ASN A 51 15.09 27.24 21.69
N GLY A 52 16.00 26.27 21.66
CA GLY A 52 16.86 26.01 22.84
C GLY A 52 17.59 24.68 22.91
N ALA A 53 18.79 24.65 22.31
CA ALA A 53 20.04 24.06 22.84
C ALA A 53 20.12 22.57 23.30
N ALA A 54 21.07 21.88 22.65
CA ALA A 54 22.13 21.04 23.21
C ALA A 54 21.78 19.65 23.80
N GLY A 55 22.35 18.62 23.18
CA GLY A 55 22.81 17.43 23.91
C GLY A 55 22.83 16.13 23.13
N SER A 56 24.04 15.62 22.85
CA SER A 56 24.40 14.19 22.84
C SER A 56 23.82 13.30 21.72
N SER A 57 24.63 12.93 20.72
CA SER A 57 25.36 11.64 20.64
C SER A 57 24.48 10.42 20.87
N ASP A 58 23.91 9.86 19.79
CA ASP A 58 24.44 8.67 19.12
C ASP A 58 23.75 8.52 17.75
N ASP A 59 24.54 8.51 16.67
CA ASP A 59 24.11 8.26 15.29
C ASP A 59 23.76 6.77 15.12
N GLN A 60 22.67 6.35 15.76
CA GLN A 60 21.84 5.28 15.24
C GLN A 60 20.56 5.98 14.81
N SER A 61 20.55 6.50 13.59
CA SER A 61 19.33 6.94 12.92
C SER A 61 18.36 5.77 12.97
N VAL A 62 17.46 5.77 13.96
CA VAL A 62 16.34 4.84 14.00
C VAL A 62 15.67 5.06 12.66
N PRO A 63 15.57 4.03 11.80
CA PRO A 63 15.03 4.23 10.48
C PRO A 63 13.67 4.88 10.65
N SER A 64 13.47 6.03 10.02
CA SER A 64 12.21 6.74 10.14
C SER A 64 11.11 5.85 9.57
N GLU A 65 9.88 6.03 10.03
CA GLU A 65 8.74 5.24 9.55
C GLU A 65 8.60 5.27 8.01
N GLU A 66 8.98 6.38 7.37
CA GLU A 66 9.11 6.54 5.91
C GLU A 66 10.12 5.55 5.28
N ASP A 67 11.26 5.32 5.92
CA ASP A 67 12.28 4.37 5.44
C ASP A 67 11.76 2.92 5.50
N GLU A 68 10.85 2.60 6.42
CA GLU A 68 10.22 1.28 6.52
C GLU A 68 9.22 1.05 5.39
N TRP A 69 8.36 2.04 5.12
CA TRP A 69 7.43 1.99 3.99
C TRP A 69 8.18 1.85 2.66
N ASP A 70 9.23 2.64 2.45
CA ASP A 70 10.03 2.58 1.24
C ASP A 70 10.72 1.23 1.06
N ARG A 71 11.26 0.65 2.14
CA ARG A 71 11.81 -0.72 2.11
C ARG A 71 10.76 -1.76 1.74
N MET A 72 9.56 -1.65 2.29
CA MET A 72 8.48 -2.58 1.97
C MET A 72 8.02 -2.44 0.52
N ILE A 73 7.87 -1.21 0.02
CA ILE A 73 7.52 -0.96 -1.39
C ILE A 73 8.61 -1.49 -2.32
N SER A 74 9.88 -1.31 -1.97
CA SER A 74 10.98 -1.86 -2.76
C SER A 74 10.98 -3.39 -2.79
N HIS A 75 10.66 -4.06 -1.68
CA HIS A 75 10.53 -5.52 -1.64
C HIS A 75 9.37 -6.02 -2.52
N ILE A 76 8.19 -5.40 -2.38
CA ILE A 76 7.01 -5.73 -3.19
C ILE A 76 7.29 -5.52 -4.69
N SER A 77 7.99 -4.44 -5.04
CA SER A 77 8.34 -4.14 -6.43
C SER A 77 9.26 -5.21 -7.02
N ASN A 78 10.27 -5.65 -6.26
CA ASN A 78 11.17 -6.74 -6.68
C ASN A 78 10.40 -8.05 -6.88
N ASP A 79 9.49 -8.40 -5.95
CA ASP A 79 8.66 -9.60 -6.09
C ASP A 79 7.81 -9.57 -7.37
N ILE A 80 7.22 -8.41 -7.71
CA ILE A 80 6.44 -8.23 -8.94
C ILE A 80 7.32 -8.40 -10.20
N GLU A 81 8.52 -7.82 -10.20
CA GLU A 81 9.47 -7.99 -11.30
C GLU A 81 9.87 -9.47 -11.46
N ALA A 82 10.15 -10.17 -10.36
CA ALA A 82 10.49 -11.58 -10.36
C ALA A 82 9.36 -12.48 -10.90
N LEU A 83 8.10 -12.12 -10.64
CA LEU A 83 6.94 -12.80 -11.23
C LEU A 83 6.87 -12.65 -12.76
N GLY A 84 7.26 -11.49 -13.30
CA GLY A 84 7.31 -11.20 -14.73
C GLY A 84 8.50 -11.83 -15.47
N CYS A 85 9.67 -11.91 -14.84
CA CYS A 85 10.91 -12.45 -15.43
C CYS A 85 10.87 -13.96 -15.73
N SER A 86 9.88 -14.69 -15.23
CA SER A 86 9.69 -16.12 -15.51
C SER A 86 9.37 -16.44 -16.98
N MET A 87 9.20 -15.45 -17.87
CA MET A 87 8.71 -15.65 -19.24
C MET A 87 9.74 -15.39 -20.36
N ASP A 88 11.01 -15.08 -20.06
CA ASP A 88 12.05 -14.85 -21.08
C ASP A 88 13.04 -16.04 -21.23
N ARG A 89 12.58 -17.28 -21.08
CA ARG A 89 13.38 -18.48 -21.39
C ARG A 89 12.61 -19.43 -22.30
N ASP A 90 12.46 -19.05 -23.55
CA ASP A 90 12.29 -19.98 -24.68
C ASP A 90 13.28 -19.60 -25.79
#